data_AF-A0A6A6VTN1-F1
#
_entry.id   AF-A0A6A6VTN1-F1
#
_cell.length_a   1.000
_cell.length_b   1.000
_cell.length_c   1.000
_cell.angle_alpha   90.00
_cell.angle_beta   90.00
_cell.angle_gamma   90.00
#
_symmetry.space_group_name_H-M   'P 1'
#
loop_
_entity.id
_entity.type
_entity.pdbx_description
1 polymer ?
#
loop_
_entity_poly.entity_id
_entity_poly.type
_entity_poly.pdbx_seq_one_letter_code
_entity_poly.pdbx_strand_id
1 'polypeptide(L)'
;LGTAIPEARHAISVQIPTWRDMCGLGGGDLRVMKALRNGYPRSFLHQDIRRLNEHCQRDLDTTDMLLLFPSELHASACREYLVKHKGAKNVRLVARQFGNEAMSVHLWATVFPADLSVAGALFWRLTGTGISSRLAEKCLTLKDMTDHVGQSYAAIPLGPLTPAGAGVRAGADLAPLVSPYQVIQGRIAGFLRISDPSDVFLYPSGMSAIYHLHHLLLQWRGLASAIIGFPYELTIKMLQTYGPGLHFYSMGTDAEIDRFETDLAQGIKVQAVWCECPSNPLLWTVDLSRVRRLADRFDFLVIVDDTIGTFANVNVMPVADVVVTSLSKSFNGFADLLAGSLTLNAASPHHETLKKSLVSSYTNNVYIDDAIQLEHNSRNFLRRQSILNTNAAYLADYAYPLTKDPCSVVKAVYYPKVSPSARYYEERMWEQVDDFTPGYGCLLTIDFKTVAAAVAFFDNLHVLKGPSLGLHHTLAQPYVQMVLQNEKQWAASHGIMETIVRISAGLEDKETLLGLLQVALKAAQ
;
A
#
# COMPACT_ATOMS: atom_id res chain seq x y z
N LEU A 1 13.33 -20.23 2.65
CA LEU A 1 12.11 -19.92 1.85
C LEU A 1 10.91 -19.91 2.79
N GLY A 2 10.10 -18.86 2.75
CA GLY A 2 8.82 -18.75 3.47
C GLY A 2 8.90 -18.36 4.95
N THR A 3 10.09 -18.06 5.46
CA THR A 3 10.32 -17.53 6.82
C THR A 3 9.97 -16.05 6.87
N ALA A 4 9.44 -15.58 8.00
CA ALA A 4 9.08 -14.17 8.23
C ALA A 4 10.29 -13.23 8.09
N ILE A 5 10.10 -12.05 7.50
CA ILE A 5 11.09 -10.96 7.49
C ILE A 5 10.45 -9.61 7.87
N PRO A 6 10.89 -8.96 8.96
CA PRO A 6 11.82 -9.50 9.97
C PRO A 6 11.22 -10.71 10.68
N GLU A 7 12.02 -11.42 11.49
CA GLU A 7 11.53 -12.51 12.33
C GLU A 7 10.67 -11.95 13.47
N ALA A 8 9.43 -11.59 13.13
CA ALA A 8 8.45 -11.02 14.03
C ALA A 8 7.13 -11.79 13.91
N ARG A 9 6.39 -11.87 15.03
CA ARG A 9 5.12 -12.60 15.11
C ARG A 9 4.11 -12.14 14.05
N HIS A 10 3.98 -10.83 13.86
CA HIS A 10 3.04 -10.22 12.92
C HIS A 10 3.71 -9.76 11.63
N ALA A 11 4.85 -10.37 11.27
CA ALA A 11 5.57 -9.98 10.06
C ALA A 11 4.67 -10.03 8.83
N ILE A 12 4.70 -8.97 8.05
CA ILE A 12 3.93 -8.82 6.80
C ILE A 12 4.80 -9.05 5.56
N SER A 13 5.93 -9.73 5.71
CA SER A 13 6.79 -10.09 4.58
C SER A 13 7.50 -11.41 4.88
N VAL A 14 7.98 -12.08 3.83
CA VAL A 14 8.65 -13.38 3.90
C VAL A 14 9.85 -13.49 2.97
N GLN A 15 10.79 -14.34 3.36
CA GLN A 15 12.01 -14.61 2.61
C GLN A 15 11.76 -15.53 1.42
N ILE A 16 12.08 -15.04 0.22
CA ILE A 16 11.93 -15.72 -1.07
C ILE A 16 13.29 -15.65 -1.78
N PRO A 17 14.19 -16.59 -1.48
CA PRO A 17 15.63 -16.36 -1.55
C PRO A 17 16.24 -16.42 -2.96
N THR A 18 15.57 -17.02 -3.94
CA THR A 18 16.12 -17.18 -5.29
C THR A 18 15.18 -16.62 -6.35
N TRP A 19 15.73 -16.31 -7.53
CA TRP A 19 14.95 -15.88 -8.69
C TRP A 19 13.86 -16.91 -9.03
N ARG A 20 14.22 -18.20 -8.97
CA ARG A 20 13.28 -19.31 -9.18
C ARG A 20 12.15 -19.30 -8.17
N ASP A 21 12.44 -19.02 -6.90
CA ASP A 21 11.41 -18.92 -5.86
C ASP A 21 10.48 -17.72 -6.10
N MET A 22 11.02 -16.58 -6.53
CA MET A 22 10.23 -15.39 -6.87
C MET A 22 9.32 -15.62 -8.08
N CYS A 23 9.83 -16.26 -9.14
CA CYS A 23 9.03 -16.70 -10.28
C CYS A 23 7.93 -17.69 -9.84
N GLY A 24 8.29 -18.63 -8.97
CA GLY A 24 7.34 -19.61 -8.43
C GLY A 24 6.24 -18.95 -7.59
N LEU A 25 6.57 -17.90 -6.84
CA LEU A 25 5.56 -17.11 -6.13
C LEU A 25 4.59 -16.43 -7.10
N GLY A 26 5.11 -15.71 -8.11
CA GLY A 26 4.29 -15.00 -9.08
C GLY A 26 3.45 -15.93 -9.97
N GLY A 27 3.96 -17.12 -10.25
CA GLY A 27 3.30 -18.14 -11.06
C GLY A 27 2.41 -19.12 -10.29
N GLY A 28 2.37 -19.04 -8.95
CA GLY A 28 1.57 -19.95 -8.12
C GLY A 28 2.11 -21.38 -8.01
N ASP A 29 3.43 -21.58 -8.12
CA ASP A 29 4.10 -22.87 -7.94
C ASP A 29 3.79 -23.46 -6.55
N LEU A 30 3.18 -24.65 -6.53
CA LEU A 30 2.80 -25.38 -5.32
C LEU A 30 3.96 -25.56 -4.33
N ARG A 31 5.20 -25.74 -4.80
CA ARG A 31 6.39 -25.86 -3.95
C ARG A 31 6.61 -24.60 -3.13
N VAL A 32 6.46 -23.44 -3.76
CA VAL A 32 6.61 -22.13 -3.10
C VAL A 32 5.42 -21.90 -2.18
N MET A 33 4.19 -22.06 -2.68
CA MET A 33 2.95 -21.83 -1.92
C MET A 33 2.88 -22.65 -0.63
N LYS A 34 3.32 -23.92 -0.65
CA LYS A 34 3.38 -24.79 0.53
C LYS A 34 4.48 -24.40 1.53
N ALA A 35 5.55 -23.76 1.06
CA ALA A 35 6.65 -23.34 1.91
C ALA A 35 6.36 -22.02 2.66
N LEU A 36 5.42 -21.21 2.17
CA LEU A 36 5.06 -19.93 2.79
C LEU A 36 4.35 -20.16 4.12
N ARG A 37 5.06 -19.85 5.21
CA ARG A 37 4.51 -19.90 6.56
C ARG A 37 3.79 -18.61 6.91
N ASN A 38 4.35 -17.48 6.50
CA ASN A 38 3.74 -16.16 6.69
C ASN A 38 3.68 -15.42 5.34
N GLY A 39 3.22 -14.18 5.32
CA GLY A 39 3.32 -13.35 4.13
C GLY A 39 2.70 -11.97 4.31
N TYR A 40 2.74 -11.19 3.24
CA TYR A 40 2.02 -9.92 3.18
C TYR A 40 0.52 -10.23 3.33
N PRO A 41 -0.17 -9.83 4.42
CA PRO A 41 -1.48 -10.36 4.82
C PRO A 41 -2.57 -10.26 3.75
N ARG A 42 -2.38 -9.35 2.78
CA ARG A 42 -3.27 -9.18 1.62
C ARG A 42 -2.99 -10.13 0.46
N SER A 43 -1.77 -10.64 0.31
CA SER A 43 -1.40 -11.61 -0.74
C SER A 43 -1.38 -13.04 -0.22
N PHE A 44 -1.08 -13.22 1.07
CA PHE A 44 -1.11 -14.50 1.78
C PHE A 44 -1.70 -14.25 3.16
N LEU A 45 -2.80 -14.92 3.50
CA LEU A 45 -3.40 -14.78 4.82
C LEU A 45 -2.37 -15.18 5.88
N HIS A 46 -2.21 -14.32 6.88
CA HIS A 46 -1.38 -14.59 8.06
C HIS A 46 -1.89 -15.84 8.79
N GLN A 47 -1.00 -16.58 9.47
CA GLN A 47 -1.37 -17.83 10.13
C GLN A 47 -2.51 -17.67 11.14
N ASP A 48 -2.47 -16.62 11.96
CA ASP A 48 -3.54 -16.36 12.93
C ASP A 48 -4.88 -16.05 12.25
N ILE A 49 -4.88 -15.38 11.10
CA ILE A 49 -6.12 -15.18 10.31
C ILE A 49 -6.63 -16.53 9.78
N ARG A 50 -5.75 -17.40 9.28
CA ARG A 50 -6.14 -18.75 8.82
C ARG A 50 -6.71 -19.59 9.96
N ARG A 51 -6.04 -19.61 11.12
CA ARG A 51 -6.51 -20.32 12.31
C ARG A 51 -7.86 -19.81 12.79
N LEU A 52 -8.07 -18.49 12.75
CA LEU A 52 -9.35 -17.91 13.11
C LEU A 52 -10.44 -18.30 12.10
N ASN A 53 -10.13 -18.30 10.80
CA ASN A 53 -11.05 -18.80 9.77
C ASN A 53 -11.41 -20.27 10.01
N GLU A 54 -10.42 -21.14 10.24
CA GLU A 54 -10.62 -22.57 10.54
C GLU A 54 -11.44 -22.79 11.83
N HIS A 55 -11.25 -21.95 12.84
CA HIS A 55 -12.06 -21.96 14.05
C HIS A 55 -13.52 -21.59 13.75
N CYS A 56 -13.74 -20.54 12.97
CA CYS A 56 -15.07 -20.10 12.55
C CYS A 56 -15.78 -21.12 11.64
N GLN A 57 -15.04 -21.84 10.77
CA GLN A 57 -15.58 -22.88 9.90
C GLN A 57 -16.07 -24.10 10.69
N ARG A 58 -15.29 -24.55 11.68
CA ARG A 58 -15.67 -25.67 12.56
C ARG A 58 -16.91 -25.36 13.37
N ASP A 59 -17.00 -24.15 13.89
CA ASP A 59 -18.15 -23.71 14.67
C ASP A 59 -19.43 -23.60 13.83
N LEU A 60 -19.32 -23.16 12.56
CA LEU A 60 -20.45 -23.10 11.62
C LEU A 60 -20.78 -24.43 10.93
N ASP A 61 -20.10 -25.51 11.28
CA ASP A 61 -20.20 -26.83 10.64
C ASP A 61 -20.21 -26.75 9.10
N THR A 62 -19.24 -26.04 8.52
CA THR A 62 -19.20 -25.78 7.08
C THR A 62 -17.84 -26.10 6.46
N THR A 63 -17.89 -26.57 5.22
CA THR A 63 -16.70 -26.77 4.35
C THR A 63 -16.49 -25.59 3.40
N ASP A 64 -17.40 -24.61 3.40
CA ASP A 64 -17.26 -23.38 2.63
C ASP A 64 -16.10 -22.54 3.13
N MET A 65 -15.53 -21.74 2.24
CA MET A 65 -14.49 -20.78 2.57
C MET A 65 -15.11 -19.58 3.27
N LEU A 66 -14.33 -18.91 4.13
CA LEU A 66 -14.76 -17.65 4.74
C LEU A 66 -13.63 -16.62 4.81
N LEU A 67 -14.02 -15.36 4.73
CA LEU A 67 -13.16 -14.20 4.97
C LEU A 67 -13.79 -13.32 6.05
N LEU A 68 -12.96 -12.88 7.00
CA LEU A 68 -13.38 -12.09 8.16
C LEU A 68 -13.07 -10.61 7.95
N PHE A 69 -14.04 -9.77 8.27
CA PHE A 69 -13.99 -8.33 8.11
C PHE A 69 -14.37 -7.62 9.43
N PRO A 70 -13.83 -6.42 9.68
CA PRO A 70 -14.15 -5.63 10.86
C PRO A 70 -15.54 -4.96 10.78
N SER A 71 -16.19 -4.94 9.62
CA SER A 71 -17.50 -4.31 9.42
C SER A 71 -18.41 -5.08 8.48
N GLU A 72 -19.73 -4.93 8.66
CA GLU A 72 -20.75 -5.50 7.79
C GLU A 72 -20.64 -4.94 6.36
N LEU A 73 -20.29 -3.65 6.24
CA LEU A 73 -20.10 -2.98 4.95
C LEU A 73 -19.04 -3.70 4.11
N HIS A 74 -17.91 -4.06 4.71
CA HIS A 74 -16.83 -4.75 4.02
C HIS A 74 -17.18 -6.19 3.65
N ALA A 75 -17.88 -6.91 4.55
CA ALA A 75 -18.37 -8.25 4.26
C ALA A 75 -19.43 -8.24 3.14
N SER A 76 -20.35 -7.27 3.17
CA SER A 76 -21.35 -7.07 2.12
C SER A 76 -20.69 -6.75 0.78
N ALA A 77 -19.68 -5.88 0.76
CA ALA A 77 -18.91 -5.59 -0.45
C ALA A 77 -18.19 -6.83 -1.00
N CYS A 78 -17.67 -7.71 -0.14
CA CYS A 78 -17.09 -8.98 -0.57
C CYS A 78 -18.13 -9.88 -1.23
N ARG A 79 -19.31 -10.01 -0.61
CA ARG A 79 -20.45 -10.75 -1.19
C ARG A 79 -20.84 -10.17 -2.55
N GLU A 80 -21.05 -8.87 -2.64
CA GLU A 80 -21.43 -8.19 -3.88
C GLU A 80 -20.38 -8.42 -4.98
N TYR A 81 -19.10 -8.35 -4.64
CA TYR A 81 -18.01 -8.65 -5.57
C TYR A 81 -18.12 -10.07 -6.12
N LEU A 82 -18.31 -11.07 -5.25
CA LEU A 82 -18.44 -12.48 -5.63
C LEU A 82 -19.71 -12.73 -6.47
N VAL A 83 -20.84 -12.14 -6.10
CA VAL A 83 -22.10 -12.26 -6.84
C VAL A 83 -21.97 -11.63 -8.22
N LYS A 84 -21.51 -10.37 -8.30
CA LYS A 84 -21.45 -9.60 -9.55
C LYS A 84 -20.43 -10.15 -10.54
N HIS A 85 -19.24 -10.52 -10.08
CA HIS A 85 -18.14 -10.90 -10.98
C HIS A 85 -18.04 -12.40 -11.24
N LYS A 86 -18.67 -13.23 -10.41
CA LYS A 86 -18.60 -14.70 -10.53
C LYS A 86 -19.96 -15.39 -10.55
N GLY A 87 -21.07 -14.64 -10.50
CA GLY A 87 -22.42 -15.21 -10.53
C GLY A 87 -22.75 -16.07 -9.31
N ALA A 88 -22.07 -15.82 -8.18
CA ALA A 88 -22.22 -16.62 -6.98
C ALA A 88 -23.66 -16.55 -6.43
N LYS A 89 -24.26 -17.69 -6.12
CA LYS A 89 -25.64 -17.78 -5.58
C LYS A 89 -25.71 -18.03 -4.08
N ASN A 90 -24.69 -18.71 -3.53
CA ASN A 90 -24.69 -19.18 -2.15
C ASN A 90 -23.66 -18.43 -1.30
N VAL A 91 -23.74 -17.10 -1.24
CA VAL A 91 -22.85 -16.28 -0.41
C VAL A 91 -23.64 -15.67 0.74
N ARG A 92 -23.28 -16.02 1.98
CA ARG A 92 -23.97 -15.56 3.19
C ARG A 92 -23.06 -14.71 4.08
N LEU A 93 -23.68 -13.80 4.81
CA LEU A 93 -23.01 -12.97 5.82
C LEU A 93 -23.35 -13.53 7.19
N VAL A 94 -22.35 -13.60 8.07
CA VAL A 94 -22.51 -14.09 9.45
C VAL A 94 -21.80 -13.13 10.40
N ALA A 95 -22.53 -12.57 11.37
CA ALA A 95 -21.93 -11.82 12.47
C ALA A 95 -21.34 -12.78 13.50
N ARG A 96 -20.12 -12.49 13.96
CA ARG A 96 -19.38 -13.32 14.93
C ARG A 96 -18.97 -12.46 16.11
N GLN A 97 -19.34 -12.89 17.32
CA GLN A 97 -18.86 -12.31 18.57
C GLN A 97 -17.80 -13.22 19.19
N PHE A 98 -16.65 -12.65 19.51
CA PHE A 98 -15.57 -13.29 20.26
C PHE A 98 -15.48 -12.65 21.63
N GLY A 99 -15.40 -13.44 22.70
CA GLY A 99 -15.33 -12.98 24.08
C GLY A 99 -16.69 -12.86 24.76
N ASN A 100 -16.69 -12.28 25.95
CA ASN A 100 -17.86 -12.18 26.82
C ASN A 100 -18.33 -10.71 26.95
N GLU A 101 -19.36 -10.46 27.77
CA GLU A 101 -19.92 -9.11 27.98
C GLU A 101 -18.90 -8.08 28.49
N ALA A 102 -17.83 -8.50 29.17
CA ALA A 102 -16.80 -7.61 29.69
C ALA A 102 -15.78 -7.20 28.61
N MET A 103 -15.53 -8.08 27.63
CA MET A 103 -14.60 -7.83 26.53
C MET A 103 -15.01 -8.66 25.31
N SER A 104 -15.66 -7.99 24.35
CA SER A 104 -16.06 -8.60 23.09
C SER A 104 -15.42 -7.95 21.87
N VAL A 105 -15.23 -8.75 20.82
CA VAL A 105 -14.87 -8.30 19.48
C VAL A 105 -15.92 -8.81 18.52
N HIS A 106 -16.46 -7.93 17.68
CA HIS A 106 -17.47 -8.27 16.67
C HIS A 106 -16.84 -8.22 15.28
N LEU A 107 -16.92 -9.33 14.55
CA LEU A 107 -16.47 -9.44 13.16
C LEU A 107 -17.61 -9.92 12.27
N TRP A 108 -17.44 -9.73 10.96
CA TRP A 108 -18.36 -10.22 9.96
C TRP A 108 -17.65 -11.21 9.03
N ALA A 109 -18.22 -12.39 8.88
CA ALA A 109 -17.76 -13.40 7.95
C ALA A 109 -18.56 -13.33 6.65
N THR A 110 -17.86 -13.26 5.51
CA THR A 110 -18.44 -13.62 4.21
C THR A 110 -18.13 -15.08 3.96
N VAL A 111 -19.15 -15.94 3.98
CA VAL A 111 -19.03 -17.39 3.75
C VAL A 111 -19.45 -17.71 2.32
N PHE A 112 -18.63 -18.44 1.58
CA PHE A 112 -18.82 -18.71 0.17
C PHE A 112 -18.22 -20.06 -0.29
N PRO A 113 -18.74 -20.67 -1.37
CA PRO A 113 -18.24 -21.92 -1.93
C PRO A 113 -16.73 -21.95 -2.22
N ALA A 114 -16.11 -23.11 -2.00
CA ALA A 114 -14.65 -23.26 -2.10
C ALA A 114 -14.06 -23.01 -3.51
N ASP A 115 -14.85 -23.23 -4.55
CA ASP A 115 -14.50 -22.92 -5.94
C ASP A 115 -14.33 -21.41 -6.20
N LEU A 116 -14.88 -20.55 -5.33
CA LEU A 116 -14.73 -19.09 -5.39
C LEU A 116 -13.52 -18.57 -4.59
N SER A 117 -12.69 -19.45 -4.02
CA SER A 117 -11.51 -19.09 -3.21
C SER A 117 -10.58 -18.09 -3.89
N VAL A 118 -10.30 -18.25 -5.19
CA VAL A 118 -9.47 -17.32 -5.96
C VAL A 118 -10.10 -15.93 -6.06
N ALA A 119 -11.41 -15.84 -6.25
CA ALA A 119 -12.12 -14.58 -6.33
C ALA A 119 -12.20 -13.87 -4.98
N GLY A 120 -12.45 -14.61 -3.89
CA GLY A 120 -12.42 -14.09 -2.53
C GLY A 120 -11.03 -13.55 -2.16
N ALA A 121 -9.97 -14.31 -2.49
CA ALA A 121 -8.59 -13.87 -2.29
C ALA A 121 -8.24 -12.62 -3.10
N LEU A 122 -8.75 -12.50 -4.34
CA LEU A 122 -8.58 -11.30 -5.15
C LEU A 122 -9.27 -10.09 -4.52
N PHE A 123 -10.51 -10.22 -4.04
CA PHE A 123 -11.19 -9.14 -3.32
C PHE A 123 -10.41 -8.69 -2.08
N TRP A 124 -9.98 -9.66 -1.26
CA TRP A 124 -9.18 -9.41 -0.06
C TRP A 124 -7.90 -8.65 -0.38
N ARG A 125 -7.18 -9.12 -1.42
CA ARG A 125 -5.95 -8.48 -1.89
C ARG A 125 -6.21 -7.07 -2.39
N LEU A 126 -7.22 -6.90 -3.23
CA LEU A 126 -7.51 -5.67 -3.95
C LEU A 126 -7.96 -4.56 -3.00
N THR A 127 -8.90 -4.85 -2.10
CA THR A 127 -9.50 -3.85 -1.20
C THR A 127 -8.69 -3.62 0.06
N GLY A 128 -8.04 -4.65 0.61
CA GLY A 128 -7.30 -4.54 1.86
C GLY A 128 -8.13 -4.14 3.08
N THR A 129 -9.41 -4.49 3.09
CA THR A 129 -10.39 -4.21 4.16
C THR A 129 -10.55 -5.34 5.17
N GLY A 130 -9.84 -6.46 4.98
CA GLY A 130 -9.85 -7.59 5.90
C GLY A 130 -9.22 -7.30 7.27
N ILE A 131 -9.43 -8.22 8.22
CA ILE A 131 -8.84 -8.11 9.56
C ILE A 131 -7.30 -8.23 9.55
N SER A 132 -6.65 -7.63 10.56
CA SER A 132 -5.20 -7.76 10.77
C SER A 132 -4.82 -9.03 11.53
N SER A 133 -3.52 -9.36 11.54
CA SER A 133 -3.00 -10.49 12.32
C SER A 133 -3.13 -10.29 13.83
N ARG A 134 -2.98 -9.06 14.34
CA ARG A 134 -3.16 -8.74 15.77
C ARG A 134 -4.62 -8.88 16.19
N LEU A 135 -5.55 -8.40 15.36
CA LEU A 135 -6.97 -8.59 15.59
C LEU A 135 -7.35 -10.08 15.58
N ALA A 136 -6.80 -10.84 14.64
CA ALA A 136 -7.02 -12.29 14.59
C ALA A 136 -6.48 -13.02 15.82
N GLU A 137 -5.26 -12.67 16.26
CA GLU A 137 -4.69 -13.18 17.51
C GLU A 137 -5.61 -12.86 18.70
N LYS A 138 -6.06 -11.61 18.83
CA LYS A 138 -6.94 -11.21 19.92
C LYS A 138 -8.19 -12.07 19.96
N CYS A 139 -8.86 -12.27 18.83
CA CYS A 139 -10.04 -13.13 18.75
C CYS A 139 -9.75 -14.58 19.17
N LEU A 140 -8.61 -15.15 18.77
CA LEU A 140 -8.19 -16.50 19.18
C LEU A 140 -7.93 -16.63 20.69
N THR A 141 -7.58 -15.55 21.38
CA THR A 141 -7.40 -15.55 22.84
C THR A 141 -8.73 -15.45 23.61
N LEU A 142 -9.78 -14.95 22.97
CA LEU A 142 -11.12 -14.83 23.53
C LEU A 142 -11.84 -16.17 23.32
N LYS A 143 -11.80 -17.05 24.35
CA LYS A 143 -12.20 -18.46 24.25
C LYS A 143 -13.70 -18.70 24.02
N ASP A 144 -14.56 -17.76 24.41
CA ASP A 144 -16.01 -17.87 24.25
C ASP A 144 -16.43 -17.27 22.91
N MET A 145 -17.23 -17.99 22.13
CA MET A 145 -17.76 -17.53 20.85
C MET A 145 -19.27 -17.77 20.83
N THR A 146 -20.01 -16.71 20.53
CA THR A 146 -21.46 -16.77 20.39
C THR A 146 -21.88 -16.26 19.03
N ASP A 147 -22.76 -17.01 18.38
CA ASP A 147 -23.43 -16.59 17.16
C ASP A 147 -24.60 -15.67 17.51
N HIS A 148 -24.67 -14.52 16.84
CA HIS A 148 -25.89 -13.73 16.80
C HIS A 148 -26.46 -13.80 15.40
N VAL A 149 -27.29 -14.81 15.16
CA VAL A 149 -28.04 -14.93 13.90
C VAL A 149 -29.15 -13.89 13.90
N GLY A 150 -29.07 -12.90 13.00
CA GLY A 150 -30.21 -12.05 12.65
C GLY A 150 -30.38 -10.74 13.43
N GLN A 151 -29.37 -10.24 14.15
CA GLN A 151 -29.37 -8.86 14.67
C GLN A 151 -28.30 -8.01 13.98
N SER A 152 -28.76 -6.98 13.26
CA SER A 152 -27.91 -5.87 12.80
C SER A 152 -27.40 -5.13 14.04
N TYR A 153 -26.21 -5.47 14.51
CA TYR A 153 -25.54 -4.65 15.50
C TYR A 153 -25.01 -3.41 14.79
N ALA A 154 -25.45 -2.22 15.23
CA ALA A 154 -24.72 -1.01 14.96
C ALA A 154 -23.27 -1.24 15.40
N ALA A 155 -22.31 -0.92 14.53
CA ALA A 155 -20.90 -0.94 14.90
C ALA A 155 -20.75 -0.24 16.26
N ILE A 156 -20.20 -0.95 17.26
CA ILE A 156 -19.78 -0.28 18.49
C ILE A 156 -18.77 0.77 18.04
N PRO A 157 -18.97 2.07 18.33
CA PRO A 157 -17.96 3.07 18.03
C PRO A 157 -16.67 2.62 18.72
N LEU A 158 -15.61 2.36 17.94
CA LEU A 158 -14.27 2.25 18.49
C LEU A 158 -13.82 3.66 18.92
N GLY A 159 -14.42 4.15 20.00
CA GLY A 159 -14.25 5.49 20.56
C GLY A 159 -14.75 6.61 19.63
N PRO A 160 -15.34 7.69 20.18
CA PRO A 160 -15.68 8.83 19.36
C PRO A 160 -14.42 9.55 18.87
N LEU A 161 -14.44 9.97 17.60
CA LEU A 161 -13.91 11.28 17.24
C LEU A 161 -14.79 12.31 17.98
N THR A 162 -14.38 12.79 19.14
CA THR A 162 -15.02 13.98 19.75
C THR A 162 -14.06 15.16 19.72
N PRO A 163 -14.34 16.17 18.89
CA PRO A 163 -14.11 17.56 19.25
C PRO A 163 -15.09 17.94 20.37
N ALA A 164 -14.57 18.53 21.45
CA ALA A 164 -15.26 19.27 22.51
C ALA A 164 -16.37 18.56 23.34
N GLY A 165 -16.07 18.36 24.64
CA GLY A 165 -17.05 18.55 25.72
C GLY A 165 -17.68 17.30 26.38
N ALA A 166 -17.43 17.19 27.69
CA ALA A 166 -18.20 16.52 28.74
C ALA A 166 -18.02 15.00 28.98
N GLY A 167 -17.55 14.67 30.21
CA GLY A 167 -18.12 13.55 30.98
C GLY A 167 -17.21 12.43 31.50
N VAL A 168 -16.00 12.72 32.02
CA VAL A 168 -15.18 11.71 32.72
C VAL A 168 -15.77 11.38 34.10
N ARG A 169 -16.07 10.11 34.38
CA ARG A 169 -16.22 9.60 35.75
C ARG A 169 -14.88 9.07 36.26
N ALA A 170 -14.55 9.51 37.47
CA ALA A 170 -13.25 9.52 38.10
C ALA A 170 -12.70 8.14 38.51
N GLY A 171 -11.37 8.01 38.51
CA GLY A 171 -10.70 6.94 39.26
C GLY A 171 -9.33 6.47 38.75
N ALA A 172 -8.40 7.38 38.45
CA ALA A 172 -6.93 7.20 38.49
C ALA A 172 -6.28 8.46 37.89
N ASP A 173 -5.06 8.80 38.29
CA ASP A 173 -4.26 9.87 37.67
C ASP A 173 -4.23 9.72 36.13
N LEU A 174 -5.04 10.53 35.45
CA LEU A 174 -5.16 10.56 34.01
C LEU A 174 -4.70 11.93 33.52
N ALA A 175 -3.38 12.06 33.27
CA ALA A 175 -3.01 12.86 32.10
C ALA A 175 -3.84 12.30 30.93
N PRO A 176 -4.52 13.12 30.11
CA PRO A 176 -5.37 12.58 29.05
C PRO A 176 -4.49 11.72 28.14
N LEU A 177 -4.69 10.40 28.17
CA LEU A 177 -4.04 9.46 27.28
C LEU A 177 -4.51 9.82 25.87
N VAL A 178 -3.68 10.58 25.14
CA VAL A 178 -3.98 10.97 23.76
C VAL A 178 -4.14 9.69 22.95
N SER A 179 -5.24 9.59 22.20
CA SER A 179 -5.52 8.42 21.38
C SER A 179 -4.38 8.19 20.37
N PRO A 180 -3.88 6.94 20.17
CA PRO A 180 -2.83 6.67 19.20
C PRO A 180 -3.22 7.12 17.80
N TYR A 181 -4.51 7.07 17.44
CA TYR A 181 -5.02 7.59 16.18
C TYR A 181 -4.75 9.08 16.03
N GLN A 182 -5.03 9.88 17.06
CA GLN A 182 -4.82 11.33 17.07
C GLN A 182 -3.33 11.67 16.98
N VAL A 183 -2.46 10.91 17.66
CA VAL A 183 -1.01 11.08 17.56
C VAL A 183 -0.52 10.82 16.14
N ILE A 184 -0.99 9.74 15.50
CA ILE A 184 -0.63 9.41 14.11
C ILE A 184 -1.15 10.48 13.15
N GLN A 185 -2.41 10.89 13.27
CA GLN A 185 -3.02 11.94 12.45
C GLN A 185 -2.26 13.25 12.60
N GLY A 186 -1.96 13.69 13.83
CA GLY A 186 -1.19 14.90 14.11
C GLY A 186 0.23 14.84 13.54
N ARG A 187 0.87 13.67 13.59
CA ARG A 187 2.20 13.45 13.01
C ARG A 187 2.18 13.57 11.49
N ILE A 188 1.23 12.93 10.81
CA ILE A 188 1.04 13.03 9.35
C ILE A 188 0.70 14.47 8.96
N ALA A 189 -0.21 15.12 9.70
CA ALA A 189 -0.59 16.51 9.48
C ALA A 189 0.60 17.47 9.59
N GLY A 190 1.44 17.28 10.60
CA GLY A 190 2.67 18.05 10.78
C GLY A 190 3.65 17.88 9.62
N PHE A 191 3.84 16.65 9.11
CA PHE A 191 4.72 16.42 7.96
C PHE A 191 4.19 17.03 6.66
N LEU A 192 2.88 16.93 6.43
CA LEU A 192 2.22 17.53 5.27
C LEU A 192 1.97 19.05 5.42
N ARG A 193 2.32 19.62 6.58
CA ARG A 193 2.09 21.04 6.95
C ARG A 193 0.63 21.47 6.79
N ILE A 194 -0.30 20.58 7.10
CA ILE A 194 -1.73 20.90 7.14
C ILE A 194 -2.15 21.29 8.55
N SER A 195 -3.08 22.24 8.66
CA SER A 195 -3.46 22.85 9.95
C SER A 195 -4.43 22.00 10.76
N ASP A 196 -5.29 21.22 10.12
CA ASP A 196 -6.31 20.41 10.81
C ASP A 196 -6.02 18.91 10.66
N PRO A 197 -5.55 18.22 11.73
CA PRO A 197 -5.37 16.78 11.73
C PRO A 197 -6.64 15.97 11.44
N SER A 198 -7.82 16.56 11.55
CA SER A 198 -9.08 15.90 11.20
C SER A 198 -9.18 15.60 9.70
N ASP A 199 -8.37 16.24 8.85
CA ASP A 199 -8.26 15.95 7.41
C ASP A 199 -7.48 14.68 7.08
N VAL A 200 -6.87 14.06 8.09
CA VAL A 200 -6.17 12.77 7.96
C VAL A 200 -7.08 11.63 8.39
N PHE A 201 -7.44 10.75 7.47
CA PHE A 201 -8.23 9.55 7.70
C PHE A 201 -7.33 8.31 7.69
N LEU A 202 -7.49 7.43 8.67
CA LEU A 202 -6.67 6.22 8.81
C LEU A 202 -7.43 4.99 8.31
N TYR A 203 -6.73 4.13 7.59
CA TYR A 203 -7.29 2.91 7.01
C TYR A 203 -6.43 1.68 7.33
N PRO A 204 -7.00 0.46 7.37
CA PRO A 204 -6.26 -0.78 7.64
C PRO A 204 -5.12 -1.07 6.66
N SER A 205 -5.11 -0.44 5.48
CA SER A 205 -4.02 -0.53 4.51
C SER A 205 -4.05 0.63 3.53
N GLY A 206 -2.95 0.88 2.80
CA GLY A 206 -2.94 1.85 1.70
C GLY A 206 -4.00 1.53 0.63
N MET A 207 -4.17 0.25 0.27
CA MET A 207 -5.23 -0.14 -0.67
C MET A 207 -6.64 0.09 -0.12
N SER A 208 -6.83 0.02 1.20
CA SER A 208 -8.12 0.38 1.82
C SER A 208 -8.40 1.87 1.71
N ALA A 209 -7.39 2.73 1.85
CA ALA A 209 -7.53 4.17 1.58
C ALA A 209 -7.91 4.43 0.11
N ILE A 210 -7.22 3.78 -0.84
CA ILE A 210 -7.53 3.87 -2.29
C ILE A 210 -8.95 3.36 -2.58
N TYR A 211 -9.32 2.22 -2.02
CA TYR A 211 -10.64 1.60 -2.17
C TYR A 211 -11.76 2.55 -1.75
N HIS A 212 -11.70 3.08 -0.52
CA HIS A 212 -12.74 3.95 0.00
C HIS A 212 -12.82 5.27 -0.78
N LEU A 213 -11.67 5.86 -1.14
CA LEU A 213 -11.65 7.07 -1.97
C LEU A 213 -12.28 6.83 -3.33
N HIS A 214 -11.87 5.77 -4.03
CA HIS A 214 -12.42 5.45 -5.35
C HIS A 214 -13.93 5.18 -5.31
N HIS A 215 -14.41 4.43 -4.30
CA HIS A 215 -15.84 4.19 -4.14
C HIS A 215 -16.63 5.47 -3.83
N LEU A 216 -16.10 6.36 -3.00
CA LEU A 216 -16.70 7.66 -2.74
C LEU A 216 -16.80 8.50 -4.02
N LEU A 217 -15.75 8.52 -4.83
CA LEU A 217 -15.75 9.25 -6.11
C LEU A 217 -16.75 8.64 -7.10
N LEU A 218 -16.87 7.32 -7.15
CA LEU A 218 -17.90 6.66 -7.97
C LEU A 218 -19.32 7.00 -7.51
N GLN A 219 -19.56 7.14 -6.21
CA GLN A 219 -20.86 7.56 -5.67
C GLN A 219 -21.14 9.04 -5.94
N TRP A 220 -20.12 9.89 -5.88
CA TRP A 220 -20.25 11.32 -6.09
C TRP A 220 -20.34 11.70 -7.58
N ARG A 221 -19.36 11.27 -8.39
CA ARG A 221 -19.19 11.67 -9.79
C ARG A 221 -19.59 10.58 -10.78
N GLY A 222 -19.37 9.31 -10.46
CA GLY A 222 -19.78 8.18 -11.29
C GLY A 222 -19.10 8.09 -12.67
N LEU A 223 -17.97 8.77 -12.86
CA LEU A 223 -17.20 8.80 -14.11
C LEU A 223 -16.00 7.84 -14.06
N ALA A 224 -15.37 7.59 -15.21
CA ALA A 224 -14.12 6.85 -15.26
C ALA A 224 -12.98 7.66 -14.61
N SER A 225 -11.98 6.97 -14.05
CA SER A 225 -10.73 7.62 -13.62
C SER A 225 -9.71 7.60 -14.75
N ALA A 226 -8.70 8.46 -14.66
CA ALA A 226 -7.48 8.36 -15.43
C ALA A 226 -6.28 8.06 -14.51
N ILE A 227 -5.27 7.36 -15.04
CA ILE A 227 -3.95 7.25 -14.44
C ILE A 227 -2.93 7.89 -15.38
N ILE A 228 -2.04 8.71 -14.83
CA ILE A 228 -0.87 9.25 -15.55
C ILE A 228 0.39 8.78 -14.81
N GLY A 229 1.23 8.02 -15.50
CA GLY A 229 2.33 7.24 -14.93
C GLY A 229 1.92 5.80 -14.61
N PHE A 230 2.84 5.02 -14.03
CA PHE A 230 2.60 3.62 -13.68
C PHE A 230 2.62 3.44 -12.16
N PRO A 231 1.46 3.50 -11.48
CA PRO A 231 1.41 3.35 -10.04
C PRO A 231 1.57 1.88 -9.63
N TYR A 232 1.52 1.62 -8.33
CA TYR A 232 1.40 0.28 -7.78
C TYR A 232 0.27 -0.49 -8.48
N GLU A 233 0.56 -1.72 -8.92
CA GLU A 233 -0.32 -2.47 -9.80
C GLU A 233 -1.74 -2.68 -9.27
N LEU A 234 -1.92 -2.76 -7.94
CA LEU A 234 -3.25 -2.97 -7.39
C LEU A 234 -4.12 -1.73 -7.51
N THR A 235 -3.52 -0.55 -7.61
CA THR A 235 -4.24 0.69 -7.91
C THR A 235 -4.85 0.59 -9.30
N ILE A 236 -4.08 0.18 -10.32
CA ILE A 236 -4.57 -0.04 -11.69
C ILE A 236 -5.73 -1.05 -11.67
N LYS A 237 -5.52 -2.21 -11.04
CA LYS A 237 -6.53 -3.27 -10.96
C LYS A 237 -7.78 -2.82 -10.21
N MET A 238 -7.63 -1.99 -9.17
CA MET A 238 -8.76 -1.47 -8.39
C MET A 238 -9.64 -0.57 -9.26
N LEU A 239 -9.03 0.39 -9.96
CA LEU A 239 -9.76 1.32 -10.82
C LEU A 239 -10.40 0.62 -12.03
N GLN A 240 -9.77 -0.43 -12.58
CA GLN A 240 -10.36 -1.24 -13.65
C GLN A 240 -11.53 -2.11 -13.18
N THR A 241 -11.44 -2.62 -11.95
CA THR A 241 -12.44 -3.54 -11.40
C THR A 241 -13.74 -2.80 -11.03
N TYR A 242 -13.64 -1.58 -10.52
CA TYR A 242 -14.78 -0.81 -10.04
C TYR A 242 -14.98 0.46 -10.86
N GLY A 243 -16.18 0.65 -11.40
CA GLY A 243 -16.56 1.85 -12.15
C GLY A 243 -16.74 1.61 -13.65
N PRO A 244 -16.94 2.68 -14.44
CA PRO A 244 -17.24 2.58 -15.87
C PRO A 244 -16.01 2.39 -16.77
N GLY A 245 -14.80 2.30 -16.20
CA GLY A 245 -13.55 2.10 -16.95
C GLY A 245 -12.38 2.90 -16.39
N LEU A 246 -11.22 2.77 -17.05
CA LEU A 246 -9.98 3.46 -16.72
C LEU A 246 -9.30 3.96 -18.00
N HIS A 247 -8.96 5.25 -18.05
CA HIS A 247 -8.04 5.79 -19.07
C HIS A 247 -6.60 5.68 -18.56
N PHE A 248 -5.70 5.05 -19.31
CA PHE A 248 -4.36 4.74 -18.82
C PHE A 248 -3.25 5.34 -19.70
N TYR A 249 -2.48 6.26 -19.12
CA TYR A 249 -1.35 6.96 -19.74
C TYR A 249 -0.08 6.59 -18.99
N SER A 250 0.43 5.38 -19.25
CA SER A 250 1.24 4.65 -18.29
C SER A 250 2.67 5.14 -18.09
N MET A 251 3.25 5.81 -19.09
CA MET A 251 4.61 6.32 -18.99
C MET A 251 4.63 7.71 -18.35
N GLY A 252 3.51 8.44 -18.41
CA GLY A 252 3.36 9.76 -17.82
C GLY A 252 4.31 10.81 -18.42
N THR A 253 4.74 10.59 -19.66
CA THR A 253 5.60 11.52 -20.40
C THR A 253 4.84 12.78 -20.80
N ASP A 254 5.56 13.87 -21.10
CA ASP A 254 4.95 15.12 -21.59
C ASP A 254 4.03 14.88 -22.80
N ALA A 255 4.43 13.99 -23.72
CA ALA A 255 3.63 13.62 -24.89
C ALA A 255 2.35 12.84 -24.54
N GLU A 256 2.37 12.04 -23.47
CA GLU A 256 1.14 11.40 -22.97
C GLU A 256 0.20 12.39 -22.28
N ILE A 257 0.74 13.40 -21.61
CA ILE A 257 -0.06 14.50 -21.04
C ILE A 257 -0.66 15.35 -22.17
N ASP A 258 0.06 15.58 -23.29
CA ASP A 258 -0.51 16.21 -24.49
C ASP A 258 -1.70 15.42 -25.06
N ARG A 259 -1.56 14.10 -25.14
CA ARG A 259 -2.64 13.20 -25.57
C ARG A 259 -3.84 13.29 -24.61
N PHE A 260 -3.59 13.25 -23.30
CA PHE A 260 -4.65 13.37 -22.30
C PHE A 260 -5.39 14.71 -22.40
N GLU A 261 -4.67 15.83 -22.57
CA GLU A 261 -5.28 17.14 -22.78
C GLU A 261 -6.14 17.20 -24.05
N THR A 262 -5.68 16.55 -25.12
CA THR A 262 -6.45 16.42 -26.37
C THR A 262 -7.74 15.62 -26.15
N ASP A 263 -7.65 14.48 -25.47
CA ASP A 263 -8.78 13.62 -25.13
C ASP A 263 -9.82 14.35 -24.28
N LEU A 264 -9.39 15.10 -23.27
CA LEU A 264 -10.25 15.97 -22.46
C LEU A 264 -10.94 17.04 -23.31
N ALA A 265 -10.21 17.70 -24.21
CA ALA A 265 -10.76 18.72 -25.11
C ALA A 265 -11.77 18.14 -26.12
N GLN A 266 -11.63 16.85 -26.47
CA GLN A 266 -12.57 16.11 -27.30
C GLN A 266 -13.79 15.58 -26.53
N GLY A 267 -13.86 15.81 -25.22
CA GLY A 267 -15.04 15.57 -24.40
C GLY A 267 -14.95 14.35 -23.48
N ILE A 268 -13.78 13.69 -23.38
CA ILE A 268 -13.57 12.72 -22.31
C ILE A 268 -13.69 13.45 -20.96
N LYS A 269 -14.48 12.88 -20.05
CA LYS A 269 -14.63 13.37 -18.68
C LYS A 269 -14.14 12.31 -17.72
N VAL A 270 -13.35 12.73 -16.74
CA VAL A 270 -12.84 11.84 -15.69
C VAL A 270 -13.22 12.36 -14.32
N GLN A 271 -13.47 11.46 -13.37
CA GLN A 271 -13.72 11.86 -11.98
C GLN A 271 -12.43 12.33 -11.30
N ALA A 272 -11.32 11.68 -11.61
CA ALA A 272 -10.02 11.95 -11.01
C ALA A 272 -8.88 11.41 -11.89
N VAL A 273 -7.73 12.06 -11.75
CA VAL A 273 -6.42 11.59 -12.22
C VAL A 273 -5.62 11.09 -11.03
N TRP A 274 -5.15 9.85 -11.11
CA TRP A 274 -4.31 9.20 -10.11
C TRP A 274 -2.85 9.19 -10.58
N CYS A 275 -1.97 9.71 -9.74
CA CYS A 275 -0.52 9.80 -9.97
C CYS A 275 0.27 9.27 -8.75
N GLU A 276 1.54 8.95 -8.95
CA GLU A 276 2.50 8.64 -7.88
C GLU A 276 3.67 9.64 -7.89
N CYS A 277 4.27 9.90 -6.73
CA CYS A 277 5.46 10.74 -6.60
C CYS A 277 6.53 10.08 -5.70
N PRO A 278 7.47 9.30 -6.29
CA PRO A 278 7.54 8.83 -7.67
C PRO A 278 6.83 7.47 -7.87
N SER A 279 6.74 7.02 -9.11
CA SER A 279 6.09 5.77 -9.54
C SER A 279 6.81 4.48 -9.11
N ASN A 280 6.10 3.36 -9.04
CA ASN A 280 6.66 2.04 -8.72
C ASN A 280 6.46 1.03 -9.87
N PRO A 281 7.53 0.52 -10.54
CA PRO A 281 8.91 0.41 -10.04
C PRO A 281 9.95 1.31 -10.72
N LEU A 282 9.55 2.13 -11.70
CA LEU A 282 10.48 2.92 -12.52
C LEU A 282 10.89 4.25 -11.87
N LEU A 283 10.27 4.63 -10.75
CA LEU A 283 10.65 5.81 -9.95
C LEU A 283 10.64 7.11 -10.77
N TRP A 284 9.67 7.21 -11.68
CA TRP A 284 9.41 8.40 -12.48
C TRP A 284 8.38 9.27 -11.79
N THR A 285 8.53 10.59 -11.94
CA THR A 285 7.54 11.56 -11.47
C THR A 285 6.99 12.29 -12.69
N VAL A 286 5.67 12.34 -12.81
CA VAL A 286 5.00 13.05 -13.90
C VAL A 286 4.99 14.56 -13.64
N ASP A 287 4.72 15.39 -14.65
CA ASP A 287 4.51 16.83 -14.46
C ASP A 287 3.20 17.09 -13.69
N LEU A 288 3.25 16.97 -12.37
CA LEU A 288 2.09 17.15 -11.50
C LEU A 288 1.54 18.59 -11.55
N SER A 289 2.41 19.57 -11.81
CA SER A 289 2.00 20.97 -11.99
C SER A 289 1.15 21.14 -13.25
N ARG A 290 1.48 20.43 -14.34
CA ARG A 290 0.64 20.39 -15.54
C ARG A 290 -0.66 19.62 -15.31
N VAL A 291 -0.62 18.50 -14.61
CA VAL A 291 -1.84 17.75 -14.25
C VAL A 291 -2.79 18.62 -13.43
N ARG A 292 -2.30 19.40 -12.45
CA ARG A 292 -3.10 20.37 -11.69
C ARG A 292 -3.75 21.43 -12.57
N ARG A 293 -3.00 22.04 -13.51
CA ARG A 293 -3.58 23.03 -14.44
C ARG A 293 -4.69 22.43 -15.31
N LEU A 294 -4.53 21.17 -15.75
CA LEU A 294 -5.58 20.46 -16.48
C LEU A 294 -6.80 20.17 -15.60
N ALA A 295 -6.56 19.80 -14.34
CA ALA A 295 -7.62 19.56 -13.36
C ALA A 295 -8.46 20.82 -13.12
N ASP A 296 -7.82 21.98 -13.01
CA ASP A 296 -8.51 23.27 -12.84
C ASP A 296 -9.33 23.67 -14.08
N ARG A 297 -8.83 23.32 -15.28
CA ARG A 297 -9.49 23.63 -16.55
C ARG A 297 -10.66 22.70 -16.86
N PHE A 298 -10.54 21.42 -16.54
CA PHE A 298 -11.48 20.37 -16.95
C PHE A 298 -12.29 19.76 -15.80
N ASP A 299 -12.14 20.29 -14.57
CA ASP A 299 -12.85 19.87 -13.35
C ASP A 299 -12.76 18.36 -13.07
N PHE A 300 -11.56 17.91 -12.68
CA PHE A 300 -11.34 16.59 -12.11
C PHE A 300 -10.44 16.68 -10.88
N LEU A 301 -10.46 15.66 -10.02
CA LEU A 301 -9.58 15.62 -8.84
C LEU A 301 -8.19 15.10 -9.18
N VAL A 302 -7.16 15.66 -8.57
CA VAL A 302 -5.79 15.14 -8.59
C VAL A 302 -5.53 14.35 -7.31
N ILE A 303 -5.30 13.05 -7.46
CA ILE A 303 -4.99 12.15 -6.35
C ILE A 303 -3.54 11.72 -6.49
N VAL A 304 -2.74 11.98 -5.46
CA VAL A 304 -1.32 11.63 -5.47
C VAL A 304 -1.03 10.60 -4.39
N ASP A 305 -0.52 9.45 -4.80
CA ASP A 305 0.08 8.47 -3.88
C ASP A 305 1.56 8.81 -3.67
N ASP A 306 1.90 9.22 -2.45
CA ASP A 306 3.24 9.65 -2.08
C ASP A 306 4.05 8.54 -1.39
N THR A 307 3.58 7.30 -1.38
CA THR A 307 4.14 6.20 -0.57
C THR A 307 5.66 6.04 -0.73
N ILE A 308 6.17 6.15 -1.96
CA ILE A 308 7.59 5.93 -2.26
C ILE A 308 8.44 7.16 -1.93
N GLY A 309 7.98 8.36 -2.28
CA GLY A 309 8.66 9.62 -1.94
C GLY A 309 8.60 9.88 -0.44
N THR A 310 7.49 9.51 0.19
CA THR A 310 7.05 9.85 1.55
C THR A 310 6.80 11.34 1.74
N PHE A 311 5.80 11.68 2.55
CA PHE A 311 5.56 13.06 2.98
C PHE A 311 6.74 13.74 3.70
N ALA A 312 7.79 12.99 4.09
CA ALA A 312 9.02 13.59 4.61
C ALA A 312 9.89 14.19 3.51
N ASN A 313 9.93 13.60 2.31
CA ASN A 313 10.78 14.10 1.23
C ASN A 313 10.05 15.01 0.26
N VAL A 314 8.77 14.75 0.00
CA VAL A 314 8.00 15.48 -1.02
C VAL A 314 6.77 16.16 -0.43
N ASN A 315 6.50 17.36 -0.94
CA ASN A 315 5.27 18.11 -0.77
C ASN A 315 4.43 18.06 -2.04
N VAL A 316 3.38 17.25 -2.03
CA VAL A 316 2.43 17.16 -3.14
C VAL A 316 1.14 17.95 -2.89
N MET A 317 0.99 18.56 -1.69
CA MET A 317 -0.19 19.36 -1.34
C MET A 317 -0.45 20.55 -2.29
N PRO A 318 0.54 21.23 -2.89
CA PRO A 318 0.26 22.31 -3.84
C PRO A 318 -0.48 21.88 -5.12
N VAL A 319 -0.56 20.58 -5.40
CA VAL A 319 -1.14 20.03 -6.65
C VAL A 319 -2.20 18.96 -6.38
N ALA A 320 -2.17 18.27 -5.25
CA ALA A 320 -3.12 17.22 -4.91
C ALA A 320 -4.41 17.79 -4.31
N ASP A 321 -5.55 17.24 -4.69
CA ASP A 321 -6.80 17.39 -3.91
C ASP A 321 -6.83 16.40 -2.75
N VAL A 322 -6.27 15.20 -2.96
CA VAL A 322 -6.17 14.14 -1.96
C VAL A 322 -4.80 13.47 -2.06
N VAL A 323 -4.15 13.27 -0.91
CA VAL A 323 -2.91 12.49 -0.79
C VAL A 323 -3.21 11.14 -0.17
N VAL A 324 -2.72 10.07 -0.76
CA VAL A 324 -2.83 8.71 -0.20
C VAL A 324 -1.44 8.19 0.13
N THR A 325 -1.28 7.59 1.32
CA THR A 325 0.00 7.04 1.75
C THR A 325 -0.18 5.64 2.31
N SER A 326 0.59 4.67 1.83
CA SER A 326 0.71 3.36 2.48
C SER A 326 1.64 3.46 3.69
N LEU A 327 1.08 3.69 4.87
CA LEU A 327 1.79 3.74 6.15
C LEU A 327 2.51 2.43 6.52
N SER A 328 2.18 1.31 5.85
CA SER A 328 2.85 0.02 6.00
C SER A 328 4.34 0.00 5.60
N LYS A 329 4.81 1.04 4.90
CA LYS A 329 6.16 1.12 4.31
C LYS A 329 7.11 1.87 5.24
N SER A 330 7.78 2.92 4.77
CA SER A 330 8.78 3.69 5.53
C SER A 330 8.23 4.29 6.83
N PHE A 331 6.95 4.69 6.87
CA PHE A 331 6.36 5.23 8.09
C PHE A 331 6.35 4.20 9.23
N ASN A 332 5.83 2.99 8.98
CA ASN A 332 5.98 1.86 9.89
C ASN A 332 7.46 1.44 10.04
N GLY A 333 8.10 0.98 8.96
CA GLY A 333 9.53 0.63 8.93
C GLY A 333 9.89 -0.76 9.46
N PHE A 334 8.96 -1.46 10.12
CA PHE A 334 9.24 -2.76 10.74
C PHE A 334 8.59 -3.96 10.07
N ALA A 335 7.77 -3.75 9.02
CA ALA A 335 7.03 -4.81 8.33
C ALA A 335 6.29 -5.75 9.28
N ASP A 336 5.60 -5.20 10.27
CA ASP A 336 4.85 -5.93 11.29
C ASP A 336 3.36 -5.57 11.32
N LEU A 337 2.90 -4.66 10.47
CA LEU A 337 1.48 -4.29 10.34
C LEU A 337 1.19 -3.60 9.01
N LEU A 338 -0.09 -3.62 8.64
CA LEU A 338 -0.64 -2.85 7.53
C LEU A 338 -1.41 -1.63 8.07
N ALA A 339 -1.33 -0.54 7.31
CA ALA A 339 -2.02 0.72 7.56
C ALA A 339 -1.89 1.61 6.32
N GLY A 340 -2.82 2.55 6.17
CA GLY A 340 -2.82 3.59 5.15
C GLY A 340 -3.42 4.89 5.68
N SER A 341 -3.14 5.98 5.00
CA SER A 341 -3.80 7.26 5.24
C SER A 341 -4.36 7.85 3.95
N LEU A 342 -5.42 8.62 4.11
CA LEU A 342 -5.97 9.52 3.11
C LEU A 342 -5.99 10.91 3.75
N THR A 343 -5.30 11.87 3.15
CA THR A 343 -5.24 13.25 3.63
C THR A 343 -5.92 14.16 2.63
N LEU A 344 -6.90 14.94 3.09
CA LEU A 344 -7.54 15.97 2.28
C LEU A 344 -6.70 17.24 2.23
N ASN A 345 -6.70 17.90 1.07
CA ASN A 345 -6.11 19.22 0.95
C ASN A 345 -7.16 20.30 1.25
N ALA A 346 -6.98 21.03 2.35
CA ALA A 346 -7.82 22.17 2.72
C ALA A 346 -7.84 23.29 1.65
N ALA A 347 -6.79 23.39 0.82
CA ALA A 347 -6.74 24.34 -0.29
C ALA A 347 -7.46 23.86 -1.56
N SER A 348 -7.94 22.60 -1.59
CA SER A 348 -8.70 22.08 -2.73
C SER A 348 -10.06 22.78 -2.84
N PRO A 349 -10.51 23.17 -4.05
CA PRO A 349 -11.88 23.67 -4.25
C PRO A 349 -12.95 22.62 -3.93
N HIS A 350 -12.57 21.34 -3.85
CA HIS A 350 -13.46 20.23 -3.52
C HIS A 350 -13.41 19.81 -2.05
N HIS A 351 -12.59 20.48 -1.21
CA HIS A 351 -12.35 20.11 0.18
C HIS A 351 -13.64 19.86 0.96
N GLU A 352 -14.54 20.84 1.03
CA GLU A 352 -15.77 20.75 1.83
C GLU A 352 -16.67 19.58 1.39
N THR A 353 -16.76 19.33 0.08
CA THR A 353 -17.57 18.23 -0.45
C THR A 353 -16.94 16.88 -0.12
N LEU A 354 -15.63 16.75 -0.33
CA LEU A 354 -14.88 15.54 0.03
C LEU A 354 -14.97 15.26 1.52
N LYS A 355 -14.75 16.28 2.35
CA LYS A 355 -14.78 16.19 3.80
C LYS A 355 -16.15 15.74 4.30
N LYS A 356 -17.22 16.38 3.83
CA LYS A 356 -18.59 16.03 4.20
C LYS A 356 -18.92 14.59 3.80
N SER A 357 -18.62 14.19 2.57
CA SER A 357 -18.87 12.82 2.10
C SER A 357 -18.07 11.79 2.90
N LEU A 358 -16.77 12.03 3.12
CA LEU A 358 -15.92 11.13 3.90
C LEU A 358 -16.41 11.00 5.34
N VAL A 359 -16.67 12.10 6.05
CA VAL A 359 -17.16 12.06 7.43
C VAL A 359 -18.49 11.30 7.53
N SER A 360 -19.36 11.40 6.52
CA SER A 360 -20.64 10.70 6.53
C SER A 360 -20.55 9.17 6.37
N SER A 361 -19.50 8.67 5.72
CA SER A 361 -19.32 7.24 5.41
C SER A 361 -18.15 6.59 6.14
N TYR A 362 -17.27 7.36 6.77
CA TYR A 362 -16.03 6.87 7.34
C TYR A 362 -16.26 6.13 8.66
N THR A 363 -15.58 5.00 8.80
CA THR A 363 -15.43 4.28 10.06
C THR A 363 -13.97 3.89 10.20
N ASN A 364 -13.35 4.28 11.31
CA ASN A 364 -11.98 3.88 11.60
C ASN A 364 -11.95 2.38 11.93
N ASN A 365 -11.49 1.59 10.96
CA ASN A 365 -11.36 0.14 11.08
C ASN A 365 -9.91 -0.31 11.37
N VAL A 366 -8.99 0.63 11.64
CA VAL A 366 -7.65 0.27 12.10
C VAL A 366 -7.77 -0.29 13.51
N TYR A 367 -7.32 -1.51 13.72
CA TYR A 367 -7.37 -2.14 15.03
C TYR A 367 -6.46 -1.41 16.03
N ILE A 368 -6.93 -1.26 17.28
CA ILE A 368 -6.27 -0.42 18.28
C ILE A 368 -4.82 -0.84 18.56
N ASP A 369 -4.53 -2.15 18.65
CA ASP A 369 -3.15 -2.59 18.91
C ASP A 369 -2.24 -2.35 17.70
N ASP A 370 -2.78 -2.37 16.48
CA ASP A 370 -2.03 -1.95 15.28
C ASP A 370 -1.78 -0.44 15.30
N ALA A 371 -2.72 0.37 15.76
CA ALA A 371 -2.52 1.81 15.90
C ALA A 371 -1.49 2.14 16.98
N ILE A 372 -1.51 1.47 18.13
CA ILE A 372 -0.49 1.61 19.18
C ILE A 372 0.88 1.26 18.62
N GLN A 373 1.00 0.13 17.92
CA GLN A 373 2.26 -0.29 17.32
C GLN A 373 2.73 0.68 16.24
N LEU A 374 1.83 1.17 15.37
CA LEU A 374 2.17 2.12 14.32
C LEU A 374 2.64 3.46 14.89
N GLU A 375 1.97 3.95 15.93
CA GLU A 375 2.39 5.14 16.66
C GLU A 375 3.82 4.96 17.17
N HIS A 376 4.10 3.84 17.86
CA HIS A 376 5.42 3.52 18.39
C HIS A 376 6.49 3.46 17.28
N ASN A 377 6.21 2.71 16.22
CA ASN A 377 7.12 2.45 15.11
C ASN A 377 7.45 3.71 14.29
N SER A 378 6.54 4.69 14.26
CA SER A 378 6.74 5.93 13.50
C SER A 378 7.43 7.06 14.30
N ARG A 379 7.75 6.87 15.59
CA ARG A 379 8.43 7.90 16.41
C ARG A 379 9.81 8.28 15.89
N ASN A 380 10.54 7.33 15.30
CA ASN A 380 11.87 7.54 14.73
C ASN A 380 11.87 7.65 13.19
N PHE A 381 10.70 7.90 12.59
CA PHE A 381 10.52 7.91 11.13
C PHE A 381 11.51 8.82 10.40
N LEU A 382 11.64 10.10 10.78
CA LEU A 382 12.55 11.03 10.09
C LEU A 382 14.02 10.58 10.13
N ARG A 383 14.49 10.12 11.29
CA ARG A 383 15.85 9.58 11.45
C ARG A 383 16.08 8.39 10.52
N ARG A 384 15.13 7.45 10.47
CA ARG A 384 15.21 6.31 9.55
C ARG A 384 15.19 6.78 8.10
N GLN A 385 14.29 7.69 7.75
CA GLN A 385 14.14 8.20 6.39
C GLN A 385 15.42 8.88 5.87
N SER A 386 16.15 9.62 6.71
CA SER A 386 17.43 10.21 6.36
C SER A 386 18.49 9.17 5.96
N ILE A 387 18.57 8.07 6.73
CA ILE A 387 19.47 6.94 6.41
C ILE A 387 19.01 6.24 5.13
N LEU A 388 17.71 5.99 4.98
CA LEU A 388 17.14 5.36 3.79
C LEU A 388 17.45 6.17 2.52
N ASN A 389 17.28 7.49 2.57
CA ASN A 389 17.62 8.41 1.49
C ASN A 389 19.11 8.31 1.13
N THR A 390 19.97 8.38 2.15
CA THR A 390 21.43 8.34 1.99
C THR A 390 21.88 7.03 1.35
N ASN A 391 21.39 5.90 1.86
CA ASN A 391 21.79 4.57 1.39
C ASN A 391 21.34 4.33 -0.05
N ALA A 392 20.09 4.63 -0.39
CA ALA A 392 19.60 4.44 -1.76
C ALA A 392 20.34 5.36 -2.76
N ALA A 393 20.58 6.62 -2.40
CA ALA A 393 21.35 7.55 -3.22
C ALA A 393 22.78 7.05 -3.43
N TYR A 394 23.43 6.55 -2.38
CA TYR A 394 24.80 6.04 -2.46
C TYR A 394 24.92 4.84 -3.42
N LEU A 395 23.98 3.89 -3.35
CA LEU A 395 23.94 2.74 -4.26
C LEU A 395 23.63 3.17 -5.70
N ALA A 396 22.71 4.13 -5.89
CA ALA A 396 22.37 4.66 -7.20
C ALA A 396 23.54 5.43 -7.85
N ASP A 397 24.24 6.25 -7.07
CA ASP A 397 25.41 7.02 -7.53
C ASP A 397 26.55 6.11 -7.98
N TYR A 398 26.71 4.94 -7.35
CA TYR A 398 27.65 3.90 -7.79
C TYR A 398 27.19 3.18 -9.06
N ALA A 399 25.92 2.77 -9.12
CA ALA A 399 25.41 1.94 -10.22
C ALA A 399 25.16 2.72 -11.52
N TYR A 400 24.79 4.00 -11.43
CA TYR A 400 24.39 4.80 -12.59
C TYR A 400 25.49 4.98 -13.65
N PRO A 401 26.77 5.28 -13.30
CA PRO A 401 27.85 5.34 -14.29
C PRO A 401 28.05 4.05 -15.09
N LEU A 402 27.72 2.89 -14.53
CA LEU A 402 27.84 1.60 -15.21
C LEU A 402 26.92 1.51 -16.44
N THR A 403 25.82 2.26 -16.47
CA THR A 403 24.91 2.35 -17.63
C THR A 403 25.57 2.93 -18.88
N LYS A 404 26.69 3.65 -18.71
CA LYS A 404 27.44 4.29 -19.81
C LYS A 404 28.55 3.40 -20.36
N ASP A 405 28.92 2.33 -19.65
CA ASP A 405 29.93 1.38 -20.09
C ASP A 405 29.30 0.32 -21.02
N PRO A 406 29.70 0.25 -22.30
CA PRO A 406 29.21 -0.77 -23.23
C PRO A 406 29.50 -2.21 -22.78
N CYS A 407 30.54 -2.42 -21.97
CA CYS A 407 30.91 -3.73 -21.44
C CYS A 407 30.10 -4.13 -20.21
N SER A 408 29.46 -3.17 -19.50
CA SER A 408 28.67 -3.47 -18.31
C SER A 408 27.42 -4.30 -18.64
N VAL A 409 27.02 -5.21 -17.75
CA VAL A 409 25.72 -5.90 -17.85
C VAL A 409 24.53 -5.04 -17.42
N VAL A 410 24.78 -3.88 -16.80
CA VAL A 410 23.75 -2.91 -16.41
C VAL A 410 23.30 -2.13 -17.64
N LYS A 411 22.00 -2.10 -17.89
CA LYS A 411 21.38 -1.39 -19.01
C LYS A 411 20.85 -0.02 -18.58
N ALA A 412 20.17 0.04 -17.44
CA ALA A 412 19.64 1.29 -16.89
C ALA A 412 19.59 1.22 -15.36
N VAL A 413 19.63 2.39 -14.73
CA VAL A 413 19.36 2.55 -13.29
C VAL A 413 18.25 3.56 -13.17
N TYR A 414 17.18 3.17 -12.48
CA TYR A 414 16.07 4.02 -12.14
C TYR A 414 16.19 4.43 -10.67
N TYR A 415 16.35 5.73 -10.45
CA TYR A 415 16.34 6.39 -9.16
C TYR A 415 15.97 7.85 -9.42
N PRO A 416 15.11 8.52 -8.62
CA PRO A 416 14.57 9.82 -9.01
C PRO A 416 15.64 10.87 -9.32
N LYS A 417 16.76 10.88 -8.59
CA LYS A 417 17.92 11.78 -8.79
C LYS A 417 18.55 11.69 -10.19
N VAL A 418 18.53 10.52 -10.82
CA VAL A 418 19.16 10.27 -12.13
C VAL A 418 18.12 9.99 -13.22
N SER A 419 16.84 10.13 -12.90
CA SER A 419 15.73 9.93 -13.83
C SER A 419 15.67 11.09 -14.84
N PRO A 420 15.27 10.84 -16.11
CA PRO A 420 14.90 11.91 -17.03
C PRO A 420 13.81 12.85 -16.48
N SER A 421 13.00 12.36 -15.54
CA SER A 421 11.94 13.11 -14.87
C SER A 421 12.38 13.78 -13.55
N ALA A 422 13.68 13.85 -13.24
CA ALA A 422 14.20 14.35 -11.96
C ALA A 422 13.64 15.73 -11.62
N ARG A 423 13.56 16.63 -12.61
CA ARG A 423 13.03 18.00 -12.45
C ARG A 423 11.63 18.03 -11.82
N TYR A 424 10.75 17.09 -12.17
CA TYR A 424 9.38 17.04 -11.65
C TYR A 424 9.33 16.50 -10.21
N TYR A 425 10.25 15.60 -9.85
CA TYR A 425 10.42 15.18 -8.47
C TYR A 425 10.97 16.33 -7.61
N GLU A 426 12.04 16.97 -8.06
CA GLU A 426 12.71 18.08 -7.36
C GLU A 426 11.77 19.27 -7.14
N GLU A 427 10.88 19.57 -8.10
CA GLU A 427 9.84 20.60 -7.95
C GLU A 427 8.90 20.34 -6.77
N ARG A 428 8.75 19.07 -6.35
CA ARG A 428 7.94 18.65 -5.19
C ARG A 428 8.78 18.33 -3.98
N MET A 429 10.10 18.31 -4.07
CA MET A 429 10.94 18.01 -2.91
C MET A 429 10.84 19.15 -1.90
N TRP A 430 10.73 18.80 -0.62
CA TRP A 430 10.77 19.81 0.44
C TRP A 430 12.11 20.56 0.41
N GLU A 431 12.07 21.81 0.85
CA GLU A 431 13.29 22.53 1.21
C GLU A 431 13.91 21.90 2.46
N GLN A 432 15.24 21.99 2.55
CA GLN A 432 15.96 21.52 3.73
C GLN A 432 15.53 22.32 4.98
N VAL A 433 15.36 21.60 6.09
CA VAL A 433 15.12 22.16 7.42
C VAL A 433 16.21 21.68 8.38
N ASP A 434 16.39 22.35 9.52
CA ASP A 434 17.53 22.12 10.43
C ASP A 434 17.70 20.64 10.84
N ASP A 435 16.59 19.94 11.08
CA ASP A 435 16.59 18.57 11.60
C ASP A 435 16.39 17.47 10.54
N PHE A 436 16.23 17.83 9.26
CA PHE A 436 15.99 16.85 8.20
C PHE A 436 16.37 17.37 6.81
N THR A 437 17.15 16.57 6.08
CA THR A 437 17.45 16.79 4.66
C THR A 437 16.58 15.88 3.79
N PRO A 438 15.62 16.44 3.02
CA PRO A 438 14.86 15.70 2.03
C PRO A 438 15.75 14.99 1.01
N GLY A 439 15.31 13.83 0.54
CA GLY A 439 16.04 13.03 -0.44
C GLY A 439 15.11 12.30 -1.41
N TYR A 440 15.66 11.35 -2.16
CA TYR A 440 14.95 10.70 -3.27
C TYR A 440 14.30 9.34 -2.89
N GLY A 441 14.06 9.12 -1.59
CA GLY A 441 13.47 7.90 -1.07
C GLY A 441 14.44 6.72 -0.97
N CYS A 442 13.89 5.53 -0.70
CA CYS A 442 14.64 4.33 -0.32
C CYS A 442 14.77 3.28 -1.45
N LEU A 443 14.07 3.47 -2.56
CA LEU A 443 14.04 2.52 -3.66
C LEU A 443 15.03 2.90 -4.75
N LEU A 444 15.68 1.91 -5.35
CA LEU A 444 16.30 1.99 -6.67
C LEU A 444 15.95 0.74 -7.48
N THR A 445 15.95 0.85 -8.81
CA THR A 445 15.72 -0.28 -9.71
C THR A 445 16.86 -0.37 -10.72
N ILE A 446 17.44 -1.55 -10.90
CA ILE A 446 18.49 -1.82 -11.89
C ILE A 446 17.89 -2.67 -13.01
N ASP A 447 17.99 -2.21 -14.25
CA ASP A 447 17.68 -2.98 -15.46
C ASP A 447 18.96 -3.61 -16.01
N PHE A 448 18.92 -4.90 -16.32
CA PHE A 448 20.03 -5.65 -16.88
C PHE A 448 19.83 -5.90 -18.38
N LYS A 449 20.93 -6.08 -19.12
CA LYS A 449 20.89 -6.36 -20.56
C LYS A 449 20.20 -7.69 -20.89
N THR A 450 20.28 -8.67 -19.98
CA THR A 450 19.69 -10.00 -20.16
C THR A 450 19.05 -10.50 -18.86
N VAL A 451 18.09 -11.43 -19.00
CA VAL A 451 17.50 -12.12 -17.85
C VAL A 451 18.56 -12.95 -17.11
N ALA A 452 19.50 -13.56 -17.82
CA ALA A 452 20.59 -14.33 -17.21
C ALA A 452 21.45 -13.48 -16.27
N ALA A 453 21.81 -12.25 -16.68
CA ALA A 453 22.52 -11.32 -15.83
C ALA A 453 21.67 -10.89 -14.61
N ALA A 454 20.39 -10.60 -14.81
CA ALA A 454 19.48 -10.26 -13.70
C ALA A 454 19.33 -11.41 -12.68
N VAL A 455 19.25 -12.65 -13.15
CA VAL A 455 19.23 -13.87 -12.31
C VAL A 455 20.52 -13.97 -11.50
N ALA A 456 21.68 -13.90 -12.18
CA ALA A 456 22.98 -14.00 -11.53
C ALA A 456 23.19 -12.89 -10.49
N PHE A 457 22.81 -11.65 -10.81
CA PHE A 457 22.82 -10.54 -9.86
C PHE A 457 21.91 -10.82 -8.66
N PHE A 458 20.64 -11.12 -8.91
CA PHE A 458 19.66 -11.26 -7.84
C PHE A 458 20.01 -12.40 -6.89
N ASP A 459 20.47 -13.54 -7.41
CA ASP A 459 20.80 -14.71 -6.59
C ASP A 459 22.05 -14.45 -5.73
N ASN A 460 23.01 -13.66 -6.21
CA ASN A 460 24.24 -13.29 -5.48
C ASN A 460 24.12 -12.00 -4.63
N LEU A 461 23.01 -11.26 -4.72
CA LEU A 461 22.75 -10.14 -3.83
C LEU A 461 22.29 -10.66 -2.46
N HIS A 462 23.22 -10.77 -1.51
CA HIS A 462 23.01 -11.33 -0.18
C HIS A 462 22.32 -10.35 0.80
N VAL A 463 21.13 -9.90 0.42
CA VAL A 463 20.20 -9.12 1.25
C VAL A 463 18.93 -9.94 1.52
N LEU A 464 18.00 -9.41 2.32
CA LEU A 464 16.69 -10.04 2.45
C LEU A 464 15.92 -9.93 1.12
N LYS A 465 15.12 -10.93 0.79
CA LYS A 465 14.45 -11.04 -0.51
C LYS A 465 12.97 -11.28 -0.27
N GLY A 466 12.12 -10.33 -0.65
CA GLY A 466 10.69 -10.46 -0.41
C GLY A 466 9.85 -9.28 -0.87
N PRO A 467 8.51 -9.43 -0.79
CA PRO A 467 7.57 -8.43 -1.25
C PRO A 467 7.37 -7.31 -0.20
N SER A 468 8.24 -6.30 -0.16
CA SER A 468 7.95 -5.01 0.50
C SER A 468 9.00 -3.95 0.11
N LEU A 469 9.02 -2.83 0.87
CA LEU A 469 9.99 -1.73 0.79
C LEU A 469 9.94 -0.85 2.06
N GLY A 470 10.93 0.01 2.24
CA GLY A 470 10.97 1.03 3.30
C GLY A 470 11.23 0.46 4.69
N LEU A 471 11.92 -0.67 4.80
CA LEU A 471 12.16 -1.36 6.07
C LEU A 471 13.51 -0.99 6.68
N HIS A 472 13.72 -1.41 7.92
CA HIS A 472 15.01 -1.34 8.59
C HIS A 472 16.09 -2.23 7.91
N HIS A 473 15.67 -3.28 7.19
CA HIS A 473 16.56 -4.14 6.40
C HIS A 473 16.39 -3.91 4.90
N THR A 474 17.50 -4.04 4.18
CA THR A 474 17.52 -3.97 2.73
C THR A 474 16.77 -5.15 2.12
N LEU A 475 15.86 -4.86 1.17
CA LEU A 475 15.09 -5.85 0.43
C LEU A 475 15.39 -5.80 -1.05
N ALA A 476 15.49 -6.95 -1.71
CA ALA A 476 15.52 -7.05 -3.16
C ALA A 476 14.36 -7.89 -3.70
N GLN A 477 13.88 -7.56 -4.90
CA GLN A 477 12.92 -8.36 -5.65
C GLN A 477 13.05 -8.19 -7.17
N PRO A 478 12.94 -9.26 -7.96
CA PRO A 478 12.77 -9.17 -9.40
C PRO A 478 11.32 -8.80 -9.70
N TYR A 479 11.04 -7.49 -9.78
CA TYR A 479 9.67 -6.95 -9.67
C TYR A 479 8.68 -7.62 -10.63
N VAL A 480 9.02 -7.68 -11.92
CA VAL A 480 8.14 -8.28 -12.94
C VAL A 480 7.95 -9.78 -12.71
N GLN A 481 8.99 -10.49 -12.30
CA GLN A 481 8.94 -11.95 -12.12
C GLN A 481 8.05 -12.37 -10.94
N MET A 482 7.83 -11.47 -9.98
CA MET A 482 7.00 -11.74 -8.81
C MET A 482 5.61 -11.10 -8.94
N VAL A 483 5.55 -9.84 -9.37
CA VAL A 483 4.33 -9.01 -9.34
C VAL A 483 3.51 -9.16 -10.63
N LEU A 484 4.19 -9.22 -11.77
CA LEU A 484 3.60 -9.21 -13.12
C LEU A 484 3.96 -10.49 -13.90
N GLN A 485 4.18 -11.59 -13.20
CA GLN A 485 4.69 -12.85 -13.78
C GLN A 485 3.81 -13.38 -14.90
N ASN A 486 2.49 -13.24 -14.75
CA ASN A 486 1.51 -13.69 -15.73
C ASN A 486 1.15 -12.58 -16.74
N GLU A 487 1.74 -11.39 -16.62
CA GLU A 487 1.42 -10.18 -17.38
C GLU A 487 2.68 -9.55 -18.00
N LYS A 488 3.76 -10.33 -18.21
CA LYS A 488 5.07 -9.82 -18.64
C LYS A 488 5.02 -9.05 -19.96
N GLN A 489 4.29 -9.55 -20.95
CA GLN A 489 4.18 -8.90 -22.26
C GLN A 489 3.50 -7.54 -22.13
N TRP A 490 2.43 -7.47 -21.32
CA TRP A 490 1.76 -6.22 -21.01
C TRP A 490 2.69 -5.28 -20.24
N ALA A 491 3.39 -5.76 -19.21
CA ALA A 491 4.36 -4.95 -18.46
C ALA A 491 5.44 -4.36 -19.39
N ALA A 492 5.98 -5.17 -20.30
CA ALA A 492 6.99 -4.75 -21.27
C ALA A 492 6.47 -3.67 -22.24
N SER A 493 5.19 -3.74 -22.66
CA SER A 493 4.59 -2.69 -23.50
C SER A 493 4.44 -1.36 -22.76
N HIS A 494 4.61 -1.34 -21.44
CA HIS A 494 4.59 -0.17 -20.56
C HIS A 494 6.00 0.15 -20.03
N GLY A 495 7.07 -0.35 -20.67
CA GLY A 495 8.46 -0.07 -20.30
C GLY A 495 8.97 -0.83 -19.07
N ILE A 496 8.17 -1.71 -18.48
CA ILE A 496 8.54 -2.47 -17.28
C ILE A 496 9.09 -3.82 -17.70
N MET A 497 10.42 -3.86 -17.85
CA MET A 497 11.12 -5.03 -18.39
C MET A 497 11.27 -6.16 -17.37
N GLU A 498 11.24 -7.40 -17.85
CA GLU A 498 11.37 -8.58 -16.98
C GLU A 498 12.77 -8.77 -16.38
N THR A 499 13.72 -7.99 -16.88
CA THR A 499 15.13 -7.91 -16.48
C THR A 499 15.38 -7.00 -15.28
N ILE A 500 14.36 -6.31 -14.76
CA ILE A 500 14.55 -5.38 -13.65
C ILE A 500 14.64 -6.07 -12.28
N VAL A 501 15.57 -5.60 -11.45
CA VAL A 501 15.65 -5.93 -10.02
C VAL A 501 15.48 -4.65 -9.22
N ARG A 502 14.47 -4.63 -8.35
CA ARG A 502 14.17 -3.51 -7.45
C ARG A 502 14.79 -3.77 -6.09
N ILE A 503 15.50 -2.77 -5.56
CA ILE A 503 16.16 -2.80 -4.27
C ILE A 503 15.57 -1.68 -3.42
N SER A 504 15.14 -2.02 -2.20
CA SER A 504 14.81 -1.07 -1.15
C SER A 504 15.97 -1.06 -0.17
N ALA A 505 16.79 0.00 -0.19
CA ALA A 505 17.86 0.16 0.78
C ALA A 505 17.27 0.28 2.19
N GLY A 506 17.90 -0.39 3.16
CA GLY A 506 17.55 -0.38 4.57
C GLY A 506 18.46 0.54 5.38
N LEU A 507 18.63 0.22 6.66
CA LEU A 507 19.40 1.02 7.63
C LEU A 507 20.80 0.45 7.88
N GLU A 508 21.20 -0.58 7.13
CA GLU A 508 22.56 -1.11 7.20
C GLU A 508 23.61 -0.04 6.84
N ASP A 509 24.86 -0.29 7.22
CA ASP A 509 25.99 0.54 6.81
C ASP A 509 26.09 0.60 5.27
N LYS A 510 26.19 1.82 4.73
CA LYS A 510 26.14 2.07 3.29
C LYS A 510 27.31 1.43 2.52
N GLU A 511 28.49 1.34 3.14
CA GLU A 511 29.66 0.70 2.52
C GLU A 511 29.49 -0.82 2.47
N THR A 512 28.91 -1.39 3.53
CA THR A 512 28.51 -2.80 3.55
C THR A 512 27.49 -3.09 2.44
N LEU A 513 26.46 -2.26 2.28
CA LEU A 513 25.49 -2.42 1.19
C LEU A 513 26.14 -2.30 -0.19
N LEU A 514 27.07 -1.36 -0.37
CA LEU A 514 27.82 -1.22 -1.60
C LEU A 514 28.67 -2.47 -1.89
N GLY A 515 29.34 -3.03 -0.89
CA GLY A 515 30.11 -4.27 -1.03
C GLY A 515 29.23 -5.45 -1.48
N LEU A 516 28.03 -5.59 -0.92
CA LEU A 516 27.06 -6.61 -1.36
C LEU A 516 26.61 -6.38 -2.81
N LEU A 517 26.36 -5.13 -3.20
CA LEU A 517 26.00 -4.76 -4.57
C LEU A 517 27.13 -5.10 -5.55
N GLN A 518 28.38 -4.79 -5.20
CA GLN A 518 29.56 -5.06 -6.02
C GLN A 518 29.78 -6.56 -6.26
N VAL A 519 29.63 -7.39 -5.22
CA VAL A 519 29.72 -8.85 -5.36
C VAL A 519 28.66 -9.37 -6.32
N ALA A 520 27.42 -8.90 -6.18
CA ALA A 520 26.31 -9.28 -7.04
C ALA A 520 26.52 -8.84 -8.50
N LEU A 521 26.99 -7.61 -8.73
CA LEU A 521 27.30 -7.09 -10.06
C LEU A 521 28.43 -7.89 -10.72
N LYS A 522 29.49 -8.24 -9.98
CA LYS A 522 30.60 -9.05 -10.49
C LYS A 522 30.13 -10.45 -10.89
N ALA A 523 29.19 -11.06 -10.18
CA ALA A 523 28.64 -12.35 -10.53
C ALA A 523 27.74 -12.31 -11.79
N ALA A 524 27.17 -11.14 -12.08
CA ALA A 524 26.29 -10.93 -13.24
C ALA A 524 27.04 -10.58 -14.53
N GLN A 525 28.26 -10.04 -14.40
CA GLN A 525 29.17 -9.64 -15.47
C GLN A 525 29.81 -10.84 -16.16
#